data_AF-A0A9R1LVP8-F1
#
_entry.id   AF-A0A9R1LVP8-F1
#
_cell.length_a   1.000
_cell.length_b   1.000
_cell.length_c   1.000
_cell.angle_alpha   90.00
_cell.angle_beta   90.00
_cell.angle_gamma   90.00
#
_symmetry.space_group_name_H-M   'P 1'
#
loop_
_entity.id
_entity.type
_entity.pdbx_description
1 polymer ?
#
loop_
_entity_poly.entity_id
_entity_poly.type
_entity_poly.pdbx_seq_one_letter_code
_entity_poly.pdbx_strand_id
1 'polypeptide(L)'
;TLDLLQLEITSTSAKLGQKRLFYTKTMETLSVKLQEHQGWLDSDKNKMVAIEPFVEAPMNKQNIFEGKRYEVLNLGGSIDKESDVGKKLLDIKAKGSQLLLEISECKQTLEQESNITARFPAAVQEMDIKSLEEEYKGLQGDGAGEAEYFQSLEEQIIKMKGVSDPIKCCCGLEYNVELGGESMGVR
;
A
#
# COMPACT_ATOMS: atom_id res chain seq x y z
N THR A 1 -73.41 11.17 -21.08
CA THR A 1 -72.70 10.65 -19.90
C THR A 1 -72.14 9.25 -20.13
N LEU A 2 -72.89 8.33 -20.75
CA LEU A 2 -72.41 6.96 -21.06
C LEU A 2 -71.27 6.93 -22.11
N ASP A 3 -71.37 7.74 -23.16
CA ASP A 3 -70.35 7.75 -24.24
C ASP A 3 -68.98 8.26 -23.78
N LEU A 4 -68.95 9.19 -22.84
CA LEU A 4 -67.72 9.70 -22.21
C LEU A 4 -67.03 8.60 -21.40
N LEU A 5 -67.79 7.80 -20.65
CA LEU A 5 -67.26 6.66 -19.91
C LEU A 5 -66.71 5.57 -20.85
N GLN A 6 -67.42 5.28 -21.94
CA GLN A 6 -66.93 4.31 -22.95
C GLN A 6 -65.64 4.80 -23.63
N LEU A 7 -65.56 6.10 -23.92
CA LEU A 7 -64.35 6.71 -24.49
C LEU A 7 -63.17 6.67 -23.50
N GLU A 8 -63.42 6.91 -22.22
CA GLU A 8 -62.39 6.83 -21.18
C GLU A 8 -61.90 5.40 -20.96
N ILE A 9 -62.81 4.42 -20.93
CA ILE A 9 -62.47 2.99 -20.82
C ILE A 9 -61.63 2.53 -22.01
N THR A 10 -62.02 2.90 -23.23
CA THR A 10 -61.27 2.52 -24.44
C THR A 10 -59.90 3.20 -24.49
N SER A 11 -59.82 4.49 -24.15
CA SER A 11 -58.56 5.25 -24.09
C SER A 11 -57.59 4.72 -23.02
N THR A 12 -58.09 4.44 -21.81
CA THR A 12 -57.28 3.87 -20.72
C THR A 12 -56.81 2.45 -21.04
N SER A 13 -57.68 1.62 -21.63
CA SER A 13 -57.34 0.27 -22.06
C SER A 13 -56.25 0.26 -23.14
N ALA A 14 -56.32 1.16 -24.12
CA ALA A 14 -55.30 1.30 -25.15
C ALA A 14 -53.95 1.70 -24.56
N LYS A 15 -53.92 2.68 -23.65
CA LYS A 15 -52.69 3.09 -22.94
C LYS A 15 -52.10 1.97 -22.10
N LEU A 16 -52.94 1.18 -21.43
CA LEU A 16 -52.50 0.00 -20.67
C LEU A 16 -51.87 -1.05 -21.59
N GLY A 17 -52.47 -1.32 -22.74
CA GLY A 17 -51.95 -2.23 -23.77
C GLY A 17 -50.56 -1.79 -24.27
N GLN A 18 -50.41 -0.49 -24.57
CA GLN A 18 -49.13 0.06 -25.01
C GLN A 18 -48.04 -0.06 -23.93
N LYS A 19 -48.37 0.23 -22.66
CA LYS A 19 -47.43 0.05 -21.54
C LYS A 19 -47.01 -1.41 -21.38
N ARG A 20 -47.97 -2.35 -21.45
CA ARG A 20 -47.68 -3.78 -21.36
C ARG A 20 -46.73 -4.23 -22.46
N LEU A 21 -46.98 -3.79 -23.70
CA LEU A 21 -46.11 -4.11 -24.84
C LEU A 21 -44.69 -3.52 -24.66
N PHE A 22 -44.59 -2.28 -24.16
CA PHE A 22 -43.30 -1.65 -23.86
C PHE A 22 -42.51 -2.44 -22.80
N TYR A 23 -43.14 -2.80 -21.68
CA TYR A 23 -42.46 -3.56 -20.62
C TYR A 23 -42.08 -4.96 -21.08
N THR A 24 -42.94 -5.63 -21.86
CA THR A 24 -42.64 -6.95 -22.44
C THR A 24 -41.40 -6.88 -23.34
N LYS A 25 -41.36 -5.93 -24.28
CA LYS A 25 -40.21 -5.73 -25.17
C LYS A 25 -38.93 -5.39 -24.41
N THR A 26 -39.05 -4.57 -23.37
CA THR A 26 -37.91 -4.20 -22.51
C THR A 26 -37.38 -5.41 -21.75
N MET A 27 -38.26 -6.23 -21.19
CA MET A 27 -37.90 -7.46 -20.47
C MET A 27 -37.24 -8.49 -21.39
N GLU A 28 -37.75 -8.68 -22.61
CA GLU A 28 -37.13 -9.55 -23.62
C GLU A 28 -35.73 -9.03 -23.99
N THR A 29 -35.58 -7.73 -24.24
CA THR A 29 -34.29 -7.12 -24.58
C THR A 29 -33.27 -7.28 -23.45
N LEU A 30 -33.67 -7.06 -22.20
CA LEU A 30 -32.81 -7.23 -21.04
C LEU A 30 -32.44 -8.70 -20.81
N SER A 31 -33.38 -9.62 -21.02
CA SER A 31 -33.14 -11.06 -20.89
C SER A 31 -32.13 -11.55 -21.93
N VAL A 32 -32.25 -11.11 -23.19
CA VAL A 32 -31.28 -11.42 -24.25
C VAL A 32 -29.90 -10.89 -23.88
N LYS A 33 -29.77 -9.62 -23.48
CA LYS A 33 -28.49 -9.05 -23.06
C LYS A 33 -27.88 -9.82 -21.89
N LEU A 34 -28.68 -10.18 -20.88
CA LEU A 34 -28.20 -10.94 -19.74
C LEU A 34 -27.69 -12.32 -20.16
N GLN A 35 -28.41 -13.01 -21.06
CA GLN A 35 -28.01 -14.30 -21.58
C GLN A 35 -26.73 -14.20 -22.43
N GLU A 36 -26.57 -13.15 -23.23
CA GLU A 36 -25.33 -12.88 -23.97
C GLU A 36 -24.13 -12.67 -23.03
N HIS A 37 -24.31 -11.89 -21.97
CA HIS A 37 -23.27 -11.68 -20.96
C HIS A 37 -22.91 -12.98 -20.21
N GLN A 38 -23.90 -13.80 -19.87
CA GLN A 38 -23.68 -15.10 -19.24
C GLN A 38 -22.93 -16.05 -20.18
N GLY A 39 -23.34 -16.14 -21.46
CA GLY A 39 -22.65 -16.96 -22.45
C GLY A 39 -21.20 -16.51 -22.70
N TRP A 40 -20.92 -15.21 -22.60
CA TRP A 40 -19.56 -14.67 -22.66
C TRP A 40 -18.71 -15.12 -21.46
N LEU A 41 -19.26 -15.05 -20.24
CA LEU A 41 -18.58 -15.52 -19.01
C LEU A 41 -18.33 -17.03 -19.03
N ASP A 42 -19.30 -17.82 -19.48
CA ASP A 42 -19.16 -19.28 -19.54
C ASP A 42 -18.14 -19.72 -20.60
N SER A 43 -18.06 -18.99 -21.73
CA SER A 43 -17.03 -19.18 -22.76
C SER A 43 -15.63 -18.84 -22.25
N ASP A 44 -15.50 -17.76 -21.48
CA ASP A 44 -14.23 -17.35 -20.86
C ASP A 44 -13.77 -18.38 -19.82
N LYS A 45 -14.69 -18.87 -18.99
CA LYS A 45 -14.42 -19.92 -18.00
C LYS A 45 -13.99 -21.25 -18.65
N ASN A 46 -14.63 -21.66 -19.74
CA ASN A 46 -14.25 -22.89 -20.45
C ASN A 46 -12.86 -22.79 -21.13
N LYS A 47 -12.40 -21.58 -21.48
CA LYS A 47 -11.03 -21.37 -21.98
C LYS A 47 -9.98 -21.49 -20.88
N MET A 48 -10.33 -21.23 -19.61
CA MET A 48 -9.44 -21.43 -18.47
C MET A 48 -9.33 -22.90 -18.01
N VAL A 49 -10.37 -23.72 -18.21
CA VAL A 49 -10.42 -25.13 -17.77
C VAL A 49 -9.68 -26.10 -18.72
N ALA A 50 -9.26 -25.64 -19.90
CA ALA A 50 -8.53 -26.47 -20.88
C ALA A 50 -7.02 -26.63 -20.59
N ILE A 51 -6.53 -26.19 -19.43
CA ILE A 51 -5.18 -26.47 -18.94
C ILE A 51 -5.30 -27.58 -17.89
N GLU A 52 -4.75 -28.76 -18.19
CA GLU A 52 -4.80 -29.96 -17.35
C GLU A 52 -4.35 -29.70 -15.89
N PRO A 53 -4.88 -30.45 -14.89
CA PRO A 53 -4.42 -30.35 -13.52
C PRO A 53 -3.06 -31.04 -13.39
N PHE A 54 -2.00 -30.25 -13.16
CA PHE A 54 -0.68 -30.79 -12.85
C PHE A 54 -0.67 -31.43 -11.46
N VAL A 55 -0.34 -32.72 -11.45
CA VAL A 55 -0.24 -33.61 -10.29
C VAL A 55 0.88 -33.14 -9.35
N GLU A 56 0.59 -33.01 -8.06
CA GLU A 56 1.58 -32.78 -7.01
C GLU A 56 2.50 -33.99 -6.83
N ALA A 57 3.81 -33.77 -6.92
CA ALA A 57 4.84 -34.64 -6.37
C ALA A 57 5.81 -33.82 -5.49
N PRO A 58 6.31 -34.37 -4.36
CA PRO A 58 6.87 -33.56 -3.28
C PRO A 58 8.39 -33.33 -3.38
N MET A 59 8.82 -32.27 -2.68
CA MET A 59 10.19 -31.89 -2.26
C MET A 59 11.14 -31.32 -3.33
N ASN A 60 11.68 -30.11 -3.09
CA ASN A 60 12.92 -29.92 -2.32
C ASN A 60 13.20 -28.41 -2.09
N LYS A 61 13.77 -28.09 -0.92
CA LYS A 61 14.21 -26.75 -0.52
C LYS A 61 15.44 -26.32 -1.31
N GLN A 62 15.33 -25.35 -2.22
CA GLN A 62 16.43 -24.41 -2.46
C GLN A 62 15.98 -23.16 -3.22
N ASN A 63 16.04 -22.03 -2.53
CA ASN A 63 16.22 -20.66 -3.02
C ASN A 63 16.14 -20.42 -4.53
N ILE A 64 14.93 -20.12 -5.03
CA ILE A 64 14.74 -19.22 -6.18
C ILE A 64 13.48 -18.40 -5.88
N PHE A 65 13.67 -17.10 -5.63
CA PHE A 65 12.59 -16.12 -5.51
C PHE A 65 12.00 -15.93 -6.92
N GLU A 66 11.08 -16.79 -7.32
CA GLU A 66 10.34 -16.65 -8.57
C GLU A 66 9.03 -15.94 -8.27
N GLY A 67 9.07 -14.61 -8.40
CA GLY A 67 7.88 -13.79 -8.39
C GLY A 67 6.91 -14.31 -9.46
N LYS A 68 5.77 -14.85 -9.02
CA LYS A 68 4.61 -15.06 -9.88
C LYS A 68 4.23 -13.69 -10.45
N ARG A 69 4.72 -13.40 -11.65
CA ARG A 69 4.23 -12.28 -12.46
C ARG A 69 2.75 -12.52 -12.67
N TYR A 70 1.92 -11.66 -12.09
CA TYR A 70 0.51 -11.59 -12.43
C TYR A 70 0.47 -11.27 -13.92
N GLU A 71 0.14 -12.27 -14.73
CA GLU A 71 0.12 -12.17 -16.17
C GLU A 71 -0.82 -11.04 -16.57
N VAL A 72 -0.27 -10.11 -17.34
CA VAL A 72 -1.01 -9.00 -17.96
C VAL A 72 -2.21 -9.61 -18.68
N LEU A 73 -3.41 -9.35 -18.17
CA LEU A 73 -4.66 -9.60 -18.90
C LEU A 73 -4.64 -8.71 -20.13
N ASN A 74 -4.05 -9.23 -21.20
CA ASN A 74 -4.14 -8.63 -22.52
C ASN A 74 -5.54 -8.97 -23.05
N LEU A 75 -6.52 -8.13 -22.69
CA LEU A 75 -7.78 -8.06 -23.44
C LEU A 75 -7.45 -7.55 -24.86
N GLY A 76 -7.14 -8.49 -25.74
CA GLY A 76 -6.97 -8.31 -27.17
C GLY A 76 -8.33 -8.22 -27.86
N GLY A 77 -9.06 -7.14 -27.63
CA GLY A 77 -10.21 -6.75 -28.45
C GLY A 77 -9.85 -5.49 -29.23
N SER A 78 -9.76 -5.59 -30.56
CA SER A 78 -9.55 -4.43 -31.43
C SER A 78 -10.81 -3.55 -31.44
N ILE A 79 -10.92 -2.65 -30.47
CA ILE A 79 -11.94 -1.60 -30.44
C ILE A 79 -11.38 -0.38 -31.16
N ASP A 80 -12.18 0.21 -32.05
CA ASP A 80 -11.83 1.47 -32.73
C ASP A 80 -11.43 2.53 -31.71
N LYS A 81 -10.13 2.83 -31.70
CA LYS A 81 -9.46 3.73 -30.74
C LYS A 81 -9.93 5.18 -30.86
N GLU A 82 -10.68 5.50 -31.92
CA GLU A 82 -11.25 6.83 -32.17
C GLU A 82 -12.62 7.06 -31.53
N SER A 83 -13.32 6.00 -31.08
CA SER A 83 -14.59 6.16 -30.37
C SER A 83 -14.37 6.66 -28.93
N ASP A 84 -15.30 7.48 -28.42
CA ASP A 84 -15.29 7.96 -27.02
C ASP A 84 -15.26 6.78 -26.02
N VAL A 85 -15.91 5.67 -26.36
CA VAL A 85 -15.92 4.43 -25.58
C VAL A 85 -14.54 3.75 -25.60
N GLY A 86 -13.87 3.69 -26.76
CA GLY A 86 -12.53 3.15 -26.90
C GLY A 86 -11.48 3.90 -26.08
N LYS A 87 -11.56 5.24 -26.04
CA LYS A 87 -10.68 6.08 -25.21
C LYS A 87 -10.89 5.83 -23.72
N LYS A 88 -12.15 5.74 -23.25
CA LYS A 88 -12.49 5.42 -21.86
C LYS A 88 -12.00 4.04 -21.45
N LEU A 89 -12.08 3.04 -22.32
CA LEU A 89 -11.59 1.69 -22.02
C LEU A 89 -10.06 1.66 -21.88
N LEU A 90 -9.33 2.37 -22.73
CA LEU A 90 -7.87 2.48 -22.63
C LEU A 90 -7.44 3.20 -21.34
N ASP A 91 -8.14 4.27 -20.94
CA ASP A 91 -7.91 4.96 -19.68
C ASP A 91 -8.17 4.04 -18.47
N ILE A 92 -9.27 3.29 -18.48
CA ILE A 92 -9.57 2.29 -17.44
C ILE A 92 -8.47 1.22 -17.38
N LYS A 93 -8.00 0.72 -18.54
CA LYS A 93 -6.92 -0.27 -18.58
C LYS A 93 -5.60 0.28 -18.03
N ALA A 94 -5.27 1.53 -18.36
CA ALA A 94 -4.08 2.20 -17.85
C ALA A 94 -4.16 2.39 -16.33
N LYS A 95 -5.28 2.91 -15.81
CA LYS A 95 -5.52 3.06 -14.37
C LYS A 95 -5.53 1.73 -13.64
N GLY A 96 -6.11 0.68 -14.23
CA GLY A 96 -6.08 -0.67 -13.67
C GLY A 96 -4.67 -1.23 -13.57
N SER A 97 -3.83 -0.98 -14.58
CA SER A 97 -2.41 -1.38 -14.56
C SER A 97 -1.62 -0.61 -13.49
N GLN A 98 -1.91 0.69 -13.33
CA GLN A 98 -1.32 1.54 -12.29
C GLN A 98 -1.69 1.06 -10.89
N LEU A 99 -2.98 0.76 -10.64
CA LEU A 99 -3.43 0.21 -9.36
C LEU A 99 -2.78 -1.14 -9.04
N LEU A 100 -2.59 -2.00 -10.04
CA LEU A 100 -1.90 -3.28 -9.84
C LEU A 100 -0.43 -3.09 -9.43
N LEU A 101 0.25 -2.09 -9.99
CA LEU A 101 1.60 -1.73 -9.58
C LEU A 101 1.61 -1.25 -8.13
N GLU A 102 0.75 -0.30 -7.77
CA GLU A 102 0.62 0.21 -6.40
C GLU A 102 0.31 -0.90 -5.39
N ILE A 103 -0.59 -1.84 -5.73
CA ILE A 103 -0.88 -3.01 -4.88
C ILE A 103 0.38 -3.86 -4.66
N SER A 104 1.19 -4.06 -5.70
CA SER A 104 2.42 -4.83 -5.59
C SER A 104 3.45 -4.15 -4.69
N GLU A 105 3.58 -2.83 -4.80
CA GLU A 105 4.46 -2.01 -3.95
C GLU A 105 3.99 -2.03 -2.49
N CYS A 106 2.69 -1.80 -2.24
CA CYS A 106 2.13 -1.88 -0.89
C CYS A 106 2.37 -3.25 -0.24
N LYS A 107 2.22 -4.34 -1.01
CA LYS A 107 2.48 -5.69 -0.51
C LYS A 107 3.94 -5.89 -0.15
N GLN A 108 4.87 -5.36 -0.97
CA GLN A 108 6.30 -5.44 -0.68
C GLN A 108 6.65 -4.67 0.59
N THR A 109 6.13 -3.45 0.76
CA THR A 109 6.35 -2.65 1.97
C THR A 109 5.76 -3.32 3.21
N LEU A 110 4.54 -3.87 3.12
CA LEU A 110 3.92 -4.57 4.24
C LEU A 110 4.74 -5.78 4.69
N GLU A 111 5.27 -6.56 3.75
CA GLU A 111 6.15 -7.69 4.05
C GLU A 111 7.46 -7.22 4.70
N GLN A 112 8.05 -6.12 4.24
CA GLN A 112 9.24 -5.52 4.85
C GLN A 112 8.97 -5.09 6.30
N GLU A 113 7.90 -4.36 6.55
CA GLU A 113 7.49 -3.92 7.88
C GLU A 113 7.17 -5.11 8.79
N SER A 114 6.48 -6.13 8.29
CA SER A 114 6.22 -7.36 9.04
C SER A 114 7.52 -8.06 9.47
N ASN A 115 8.50 -8.14 8.56
CA ASN A 115 9.82 -8.70 8.87
C ASN A 115 10.61 -7.85 9.87
N ILE A 116 10.46 -6.52 9.85
CA ILE A 116 11.06 -5.63 10.85
C ILE A 116 10.42 -5.88 12.21
N THR A 117 9.09 -5.88 12.28
CA THR A 117 8.35 -6.14 13.53
C THR A 117 8.73 -7.48 14.15
N ALA A 118 8.89 -8.53 13.34
CA ALA A 118 9.29 -9.85 13.79
C ALA A 118 10.72 -9.92 14.37
N ARG A 119 11.59 -8.94 14.10
CA ARG A 119 12.94 -8.87 14.67
C ARG A 119 12.95 -8.35 16.11
N PHE A 120 11.91 -7.65 16.54
CA PHE A 120 11.84 -7.15 17.92
C PHE A 120 11.56 -8.29 18.90
N PRO A 121 11.98 -8.18 20.17
CA PRO A 121 11.59 -9.13 21.20
C PRO A 121 10.07 -9.23 21.36
N ALA A 122 9.56 -10.42 21.74
CA ALA A 122 8.12 -10.65 21.92
C ALA A 122 7.46 -9.62 22.86
N ALA A 123 8.15 -9.25 23.94
CA ALA A 123 7.67 -8.24 24.89
C ALA A 123 7.40 -6.86 24.26
N VAL A 124 8.13 -6.50 23.19
CA VAL A 124 7.93 -5.25 22.45
C VAL A 124 6.82 -5.40 21.42
N GLN A 125 6.72 -6.57 20.76
CA GLN A 125 5.67 -6.86 19.77
C GLN A 125 4.27 -6.95 20.40
N GLU A 126 4.18 -7.46 21.63
CA GLU A 126 2.93 -7.64 22.37
C GLU A 126 2.47 -6.38 23.11
N MET A 127 3.33 -5.36 23.21
CA MET A 127 3.02 -4.10 23.88
C MET A 127 1.94 -3.33 23.11
N ASP A 128 1.06 -2.64 23.85
CA ASP A 128 0.06 -1.81 23.21
C ASP A 128 0.69 -0.54 22.60
N ILE A 129 0.09 -0.07 21.52
CA ILE A 129 0.58 1.08 20.75
C ILE A 129 0.76 2.31 21.66
N LYS A 130 -0.14 2.52 22.62
CA LYS A 130 -0.08 3.69 23.50
C LYS A 130 1.12 3.61 24.44
N SER A 131 1.39 2.45 25.05
CA SER A 131 2.61 2.27 25.84
C SER A 131 3.88 2.40 25.00
N LEU A 132 3.90 1.89 23.75
CA LEU A 132 5.02 2.10 22.84
C LEU A 132 5.28 3.59 22.54
N GLU A 133 4.22 4.37 22.32
CA GLU A 133 4.31 5.82 22.09
C GLU A 133 4.85 6.57 23.31
N GLU A 134 4.41 6.19 24.52
CA GLU A 134 4.88 6.79 25.78
C GLU A 134 6.36 6.48 26.03
N GLU A 135 6.79 5.23 25.87
CA GLU A 135 8.20 4.81 25.98
C GLU A 135 9.08 5.49 24.93
N TYR A 136 8.63 5.55 23.68
CA TYR A 136 9.35 6.26 22.62
C TYR A 136 9.58 7.74 22.96
N LYS A 137 8.56 8.40 23.52
CA LYS A 137 8.68 9.79 23.97
C LYS A 137 9.62 9.93 25.17
N GLY A 138 9.60 8.97 26.10
CA GLY A 138 10.55 8.90 27.22
C GLY A 138 11.99 8.82 26.72
N LEU A 139 12.28 7.86 25.83
CA LEU A 139 13.60 7.68 25.23
C LEU A 139 14.08 8.91 24.44
N GLN A 140 13.17 9.61 23.76
CA GLN A 140 13.53 10.87 23.09
C GLN A 140 13.94 11.95 24.09
N GLY A 141 13.28 12.00 25.26
CA GLY A 141 13.67 12.89 26.35
C GLY A 141 15.03 12.54 26.94
N ASP A 142 15.27 11.25 27.19
CA ASP A 142 16.57 10.75 27.70
C ASP A 142 17.70 11.10 26.73
N GLY A 143 17.51 10.88 25.43
CA GLY A 143 18.50 11.23 24.40
C GLY A 143 18.81 12.74 24.35
N ALA A 144 17.81 13.60 24.59
CA ALA A 144 18.04 15.04 24.71
C ALA A 144 18.86 15.37 25.97
N GLY A 145 18.55 14.76 27.11
CA GLY A 145 19.29 14.94 28.36
C GLY A 145 20.74 14.45 28.26
N GLU A 146 20.98 13.31 27.61
CA GLU A 146 22.33 12.80 27.34
C GLU A 146 23.12 13.76 26.46
N ALA A 147 22.52 14.30 25.39
CA ALA A 147 23.17 15.27 24.51
C ALA A 147 23.57 16.56 25.26
N GLU A 148 22.69 17.08 26.12
CA GLU A 148 22.99 18.24 26.98
C GLU A 148 24.13 17.94 27.96
N TYR A 149 24.14 16.75 28.54
CA TYR A 149 25.22 16.32 29.43
C TYR A 149 26.56 16.22 28.69
N PHE A 150 26.59 15.61 27.50
CA PHE A 150 27.79 15.54 26.66
C PHE A 150 28.29 16.94 26.30
N GLN A 151 27.40 17.85 25.91
CA GLN A 151 27.76 19.23 25.62
C GLN A 151 28.37 19.93 26.85
N SER A 152 27.79 19.72 28.04
CA SER A 152 28.35 20.27 29.28
C SER A 152 29.76 19.73 29.58
N LEU A 153 30.00 18.44 29.34
CA LEU A 153 31.33 17.85 29.50
C LEU A 153 32.34 18.44 28.51
N GLU A 154 31.95 18.62 27.25
CA GLU A 154 32.80 19.26 26.25
C GLU A 154 33.18 20.69 26.66
N GLU A 155 32.20 21.48 27.13
CA GLU A 155 32.44 22.83 27.64
C GLU A 155 33.42 22.85 28.83
N GLN A 156 33.29 21.88 29.75
CA GLN A 156 34.23 21.73 30.87
C GLN A 156 35.63 21.36 30.39
N ILE A 157 35.76 20.46 29.41
CA ILE A 157 37.05 20.10 28.81
C ILE A 157 37.70 21.32 28.15
N ILE A 158 36.93 22.11 27.40
CA ILE A 158 37.41 23.35 26.77
C ILE A 158 37.91 24.33 27.84
N LYS A 159 37.14 24.50 28.92
CA LYS A 159 37.53 25.36 30.05
C LYS A 159 38.84 24.89 30.68
N MET A 160 39.00 23.59 30.92
CA MET A 160 40.24 23.03 31.49
C MET A 160 41.45 23.18 30.55
N LYS A 161 41.27 23.00 29.24
CA LYS A 161 42.33 23.27 28.24
C LYS A 161 42.76 24.73 28.19
N GLY A 162 41.89 25.66 28.59
CA GLY A 162 42.20 27.09 28.69
C GLY A 162 42.96 27.49 29.95
N VAL A 163 43.00 26.64 30.99
CA VAL A 163 43.70 26.89 32.26
C VAL A 163 45.04 26.16 32.23
N SER A 164 45.99 26.71 31.47
CA SER A 164 47.37 26.21 31.39
C SER A 164 48.28 27.00 32.33
N ASP A 165 47.96 27.00 33.63
CA ASP A 165 48.81 27.66 34.61
C ASP A 165 50.13 26.86 34.78
N PRO A 166 51.30 27.50 34.65
CA PRO A 166 52.57 26.83 34.81
C PRO A 166 52.73 26.29 36.23
N ILE A 167 52.99 24.99 36.35
CA ILE A 167 53.23 24.34 37.63
C ILE A 167 54.67 24.62 38.05
N LYS A 168 54.84 25.26 39.20
CA LYS A 168 56.15 25.54 39.78
C LYS A 168 56.64 24.38 40.62
N CYS A 169 57.74 23.76 40.21
CA CYS A 169 58.43 22.70 40.94
C CYS A 169 59.17 23.28 42.15
N CYS A 170 59.31 22.48 43.21
CA CYS A 170 60.16 22.78 44.38
C CYS A 170 61.62 23.07 44.01
N CYS A 171 62.04 22.63 42.81
CA CYS A 171 63.33 22.86 42.18
C CYS A 171 63.47 24.23 41.49
N GLY A 172 62.42 25.05 41.44
CA GLY A 172 62.40 26.38 40.82
C GLY A 172 62.06 26.39 39.33
N LEU A 173 61.92 25.23 38.69
CA LEU A 173 61.50 25.10 37.29
C LEU A 173 59.98 25.16 37.16
N GLU A 174 59.50 25.73 36.06
CA GLU A 174 58.08 25.82 35.72
C GLU A 174 57.76 24.87 34.56
N TYR A 175 56.64 24.14 34.65
CA TYR A 175 56.20 23.16 33.67
C TYR A 175 54.78 23.48 33.20
N ASN A 176 54.58 23.50 31.88
CA ASN A 176 53.25 23.60 31.30
C ASN A 176 52.68 22.19 31.12
N VAL A 177 51.48 21.95 31.64
CA VAL A 177 50.77 20.68 31.45
C VAL A 177 49.75 20.87 30.34
N GLU A 178 49.90 20.10 29.27
CA GLU A 178 48.94 20.03 28.17
C GLU A 178 48.07 18.77 28.32
N LEU A 179 46.76 18.91 28.14
CA LEU A 179 45.86 17.77 28.06
C LEU A 179 45.94 17.15 26.67
N GLY A 180 46.45 15.92 26.57
CA GLY A 180 46.58 15.16 25.31
C GLY A 180 45.25 15.08 24.55
N GLY A 181 45.26 15.54 23.30
CA GLY A 181 44.08 15.62 22.45
C GLY A 181 43.87 14.36 21.63
N GLU A 182 43.20 13.35 22.19
CA GLU A 182 42.51 12.35 21.37
C GLU A 182 41.06 12.78 21.22
N SER A 183 40.67 13.11 19.98
CA SER A 183 39.28 13.37 19.63
C SER A 183 38.51 12.07 19.75
N MET A 184 37.51 12.01 20.64
CA MET A 184 36.53 10.95 20.61
C MET A 184 35.65 11.16 19.37
N GLY A 185 36.09 10.59 18.25
CA GLY A 185 35.25 10.47 17.07
C GLY A 185 34.06 9.59 17.42
N VAL A 186 32.86 10.17 17.37
CA VAL A 186 31.60 9.44 17.42
C VAL A 186 31.56 8.52 16.20
N ARG A 187 31.53 7.20 16.42
CA ARG A 187 31.27 6.19 15.39
C ARG A 187 29.78 5.91 15.31
#